data_AF-A0A9Q3BJG8-F1
#
_entry.id   AF-A0A9Q3BJG8-F1
#
_cell.length_a   1.000
_cell.length_b   1.000
_cell.length_c   1.000
_cell.angle_alpha   90.00
_cell.angle_beta   90.00
_cell.angle_gamma   90.00
#
_symmetry.space_group_name_H-M   'P 1'
#
loop_
_entity.id
_entity.type
_entity.pdbx_description
1 polymer ?
#
loop_
_entity_poly.entity_id
_entity_poly.type
_entity_poly.pdbx_seq_one_letter_code
_entity_poly.pdbx_strand_id
1 'polypeptide(L)'
;MSTHDPLEELLNEFREGQFSTNLTSKQKLSLLKMLRKNRQALAICEEPLGKIRGHDIELYLDVERPYPPMLRRPPYPESLETRKEIEKNINKPLDMDVIRKIGHNEIVGITTPVLITCHDGKYRLYGDFRALNNPQKLIGTLYHRYPMP
;
A
#
# COMPACT_ATOMS: atom_id res chain seq x y z
N MET A 1 23.63 -9.37 -35.52
CA MET A 1 23.10 -10.20 -34.42
C MET A 1 23.54 -9.55 -33.12
N SER A 2 22.62 -8.93 -32.37
CA SER A 2 22.97 -8.21 -31.13
C SER A 2 23.40 -9.22 -30.08
N THR A 3 24.68 -9.22 -29.72
CA THR A 3 25.24 -9.98 -28.60
C THR A 3 24.92 -9.23 -27.31
N HIS A 4 23.67 -9.31 -26.85
CA HIS A 4 23.34 -8.78 -25.52
C HIS A 4 23.90 -9.73 -24.46
N ASP A 5 24.79 -9.20 -23.60
CA ASP A 5 25.31 -9.92 -22.44
C ASP A 5 24.15 -10.14 -21.44
N PRO A 6 23.82 -11.40 -21.08
CA PRO A 6 22.78 -11.71 -20.09
C PRO A 6 22.99 -11.03 -18.74
N LEU A 7 24.24 -10.66 -18.41
CA LEU A 7 24.55 -9.91 -17.19
C LEU A 7 24.10 -8.45 -17.28
N GLU A 8 24.27 -7.79 -18.43
CA GLU A 8 23.82 -6.40 -18.61
C GLU A 8 22.29 -6.30 -18.60
N GLU A 9 21.59 -7.27 -19.19
CA GLU A 9 20.12 -7.33 -19.16
C GLU A 9 19.60 -7.43 -17.72
N LEU A 10 20.18 -8.34 -16.92
CA LEU A 10 19.81 -8.54 -15.52
C LEU A 10 20.19 -7.35 -14.63
N LEU A 11 21.34 -6.72 -14.86
CA LEU A 11 21.72 -5.52 -14.11
C LEU A 11 20.79 -4.34 -14.41
N ASN A 12 20.34 -4.21 -15.65
CA ASN A 12 19.38 -3.18 -16.03
C ASN A 12 17.99 -3.44 -15.43
N GLU A 13 17.58 -4.71 -15.33
CA GLU A 13 16.33 -5.13 -14.67
C GLU A 13 16.30 -4.75 -13.18
N PHE A 14 17.44 -4.82 -12.48
CA PHE A 14 17.58 -4.48 -11.06
C PHE A 14 18.38 -3.19 -10.82
N ARG A 15 18.28 -2.21 -11.72
CA ARG A 15 19.08 -0.97 -11.72
C ARG A 15 19.00 -0.12 -10.44
N GLU A 16 17.91 -0.24 -9.68
CA GLU A 16 17.72 0.48 -8.42
C GLU A 16 18.36 -0.24 -7.22
N GLY A 17 18.81 -1.49 -7.41
CA GLY A 17 19.44 -2.30 -6.39
C GLY A 17 20.91 -1.94 -6.18
N GLN A 18 21.33 -1.86 -4.92
CA GLN A 18 22.74 -1.74 -4.56
C GLN A 18 23.30 -3.11 -4.18
N PHE A 19 24.41 -3.51 -4.82
CA PHE A 19 25.14 -4.71 -4.44
C PHE A 19 26.28 -4.36 -3.50
N SER A 20 26.54 -5.22 -2.52
CA SER A 20 27.75 -5.12 -1.71
C SER A 20 29.00 -5.13 -2.59
N THR A 21 29.97 -4.29 -2.24
CA THR A 21 31.29 -4.22 -2.88
C THR A 21 32.08 -5.51 -2.73
N ASN A 22 31.77 -6.33 -1.72
CA ASN A 22 32.44 -7.59 -1.42
C ASN A 22 32.02 -8.75 -2.34
N LEU A 23 31.01 -8.55 -3.19
CA LEU A 23 30.51 -9.60 -4.09
C LEU A 23 31.28 -9.61 -5.41
N THR A 24 31.78 -10.79 -5.77
CA THR A 24 32.36 -11.03 -7.11
C THR A 24 31.28 -10.98 -8.20
N SER A 25 31.69 -10.73 -9.45
CA SER A 25 30.76 -10.70 -10.59
C SER A 25 29.96 -11.99 -10.74
N LYS A 26 30.57 -13.15 -10.44
CA LYS A 26 29.90 -14.46 -10.47
C LYS A 26 28.82 -14.58 -9.40
N GLN A 27 29.06 -14.06 -8.20
CA GLN A 27 28.07 -14.05 -7.10
C GLN A 27 26.92 -13.10 -7.40
N LYS A 28 27.21 -11.90 -7.94
CA LYS A 28 26.17 -10.95 -8.39
C LYS A 28 25.27 -11.56 -9.46
N LEU A 29 25.86 -12.23 -10.45
CA LEU A 29 25.10 -12.95 -11.49
C LEU A 29 24.22 -14.05 -10.88
N SER A 30 24.76 -14.84 -9.96
CA SER A 30 24.00 -15.91 -9.30
C SER A 30 22.83 -15.36 -8.48
N LEU A 31 23.04 -14.24 -7.78
CA LEU A 31 22.01 -13.55 -7.01
C LEU A 31 20.90 -13.01 -7.91
N LEU A 32 21.26 -12.31 -8.99
CA LEU A 32 20.32 -11.78 -9.99
C LEU A 32 19.46 -12.89 -10.60
N LYS A 33 20.06 -14.03 -10.95
CA LYS A 33 19.33 -15.21 -11.45
C LYS A 33 18.34 -15.74 -10.42
N MET A 34 18.72 -15.78 -9.14
CA MET A 34 17.84 -16.21 -8.05
C MET A 34 16.68 -15.22 -7.83
N LEU A 35 16.95 -13.91 -7.87
CA LEU A 35 15.91 -12.89 -7.75
C LEU A 35 14.93 -12.94 -8.91
N ARG A 36 15.40 -13.09 -10.15
CA ARG A 36 14.52 -13.25 -11.34
C ARG A 36 13.70 -14.54 -11.24
N LYS A 37 14.30 -15.65 -10.79
CA LYS A 37 13.58 -16.92 -10.59
C LYS A 37 12.45 -16.77 -9.56
N ASN A 38 12.66 -16.00 -8.50
CA ASN A 38 11.69 -15.78 -7.42
C ASN A 38 10.96 -14.43 -7.55
N ARG A 39 10.88 -13.86 -8.76
CA ARG A 39 10.37 -12.50 -9.00
C ARG A 39 8.96 -12.27 -8.43
N GLN A 40 8.09 -13.28 -8.53
CA GLN A 40 6.71 -13.25 -7.99
C GLN A 40 6.64 -13.22 -6.46
N ALA A 41 7.70 -13.62 -5.76
CA ALA A 41 7.76 -13.54 -4.30
C ALA A 41 8.30 -12.18 -3.81
N LEU A 42 8.77 -11.33 -4.73
CA LEU A 42 9.31 -10.01 -4.41
C LEU A 42 8.22 -8.95 -4.62
N ALA A 43 8.20 -7.94 -3.76
CA ALA A 43 7.33 -6.77 -3.95
C ALA A 43 7.88 -5.87 -5.06
N ILE A 44 7.66 -6.25 -6.32
CA ILE A 44 8.03 -5.49 -7.51
C ILE A 44 6.91 -4.53 -7.93
N CYS A 45 7.26 -3.33 -8.39
CA CYS A 45 6.31 -2.27 -8.73
C CYS A 45 5.30 -2.64 -9.84
N GLU A 46 5.59 -3.68 -10.62
CA GLU A 46 4.77 -4.13 -11.75
C GLU A 46 3.61 -5.04 -11.32
N GLU A 47 3.69 -5.66 -10.13
CA GLU A 47 2.63 -6.52 -9.62
C GLU A 47 1.78 -5.78 -8.57
N PRO A 48 0.43 -5.81 -8.69
CA PRO A 48 -0.43 -5.12 -7.74
C PRO A 48 -0.28 -5.73 -6.35
N LEU A 49 0.08 -4.88 -5.39
CA LEU A 49 0.30 -5.30 -4.00
C LEU A 49 -1.01 -5.83 -3.40
N GLY A 50 -1.00 -7.09 -2.96
CA GLY A 50 -2.03 -7.63 -2.08
C GLY A 50 -3.37 -7.99 -2.72
N LYS A 51 -3.45 -8.12 -4.07
CA LYS A 51 -4.69 -8.56 -4.75
C LYS A 51 -4.91 -10.08 -4.67
N ILE A 52 -4.70 -10.65 -3.48
CA ILE A 52 -4.92 -12.08 -3.20
C ILE A 52 -6.42 -12.29 -3.03
N ARG A 53 -7.05 -12.94 -4.01
CA ARG A 53 -8.49 -13.22 -3.99
C ARG A 53 -8.85 -14.15 -2.82
N GLY A 54 -9.92 -13.83 -2.10
CA GLY A 54 -10.47 -14.66 -1.02
C GLY A 54 -9.78 -14.50 0.33
N HIS A 55 -8.99 -13.44 0.52
CA HIS A 55 -8.56 -12.94 1.82
C HIS A 55 -9.34 -11.66 2.21
N ASP A 56 -10.54 -11.50 1.67
CA ASP A 56 -11.40 -10.38 1.96
C ASP A 56 -11.79 -10.37 3.45
N ILE A 57 -11.77 -9.19 4.06
CA ILE A 57 -12.10 -9.00 5.47
C ILE A 57 -13.46 -8.33 5.56
N GLU A 58 -14.38 -8.97 6.26
CA GLU A 58 -15.64 -8.35 6.64
C GLU A 58 -15.52 -7.71 8.01
N LEU A 59 -15.81 -6.41 8.07
CA LEU A 59 -15.79 -5.62 9.30
C LEU A 59 -17.22 -5.31 9.71
N TYR A 60 -17.56 -5.69 10.95
CA TYR A 60 -18.88 -5.46 11.54
C TYR A 60 -18.80 -4.37 12.61
N LEU A 61 -19.73 -3.41 12.53
CA LEU A 61 -19.89 -2.33 13.50
C LEU A 61 -21.08 -2.63 14.42
N ASP A 62 -20.96 -2.30 15.70
CA ASP A 62 -22.07 -2.37 16.68
C ASP A 62 -23.17 -1.32 16.43
N VAL A 63 -22.96 -0.40 15.50
CA VAL A 63 -23.85 0.74 15.27
C VAL A 63 -24.48 0.64 13.90
N GLU A 64 -25.80 0.83 13.85
CA GLU A 64 -26.57 0.89 12.61
C GLU A 64 -26.66 2.32 12.06
N ARG A 65 -27.18 2.43 10.83
CA ARG A 65 -27.46 3.75 10.24
C ARG A 65 -28.68 4.38 10.91
N PRO A 66 -28.68 5.71 11.12
CA PRO A 66 -27.63 6.66 10.77
C PRO A 66 -26.43 6.59 11.72
N TYR A 67 -25.23 6.53 11.13
CA TYR A 67 -24.00 6.44 11.93
C TYR A 67 -23.79 7.69 12.80
N PRO A 68 -23.22 7.53 14.01
CA PRO A 68 -22.93 8.65 14.90
C PRO A 68 -22.06 9.73 14.23
N PRO A 69 -22.24 11.03 14.56
CA PRO A 69 -21.46 12.12 13.97
C PRO A 69 -19.94 11.95 14.08
N MET A 70 -19.45 11.27 15.12
CA MET A 70 -18.02 10.98 15.29
C MET A 70 -17.43 10.04 14.23
N LEU A 71 -18.26 9.29 13.51
CA LEU A 71 -17.87 8.49 12.34
C LEU A 71 -17.98 9.27 11.03
N ARG A 72 -18.41 10.54 11.07
CA ARG A 72 -18.56 11.43 9.91
C ARG A 72 -17.73 12.70 10.11
N ARG A 73 -16.46 12.54 10.41
CA ARG A 73 -15.59 13.67 10.72
C ARG A 73 -15.13 14.35 9.43
N PRO A 74 -15.14 15.71 9.37
CA PRO A 74 -14.57 16.43 8.25
C PRO A 74 -13.04 16.29 8.24
N PRO A 75 -12.39 16.50 7.09
CA PRO A 75 -10.94 16.55 7.01
C PRO A 75 -10.39 17.70 7.86
N TYR A 76 -9.16 17.54 8.36
CA TYR A 76 -8.46 18.63 9.03
C TYR A 76 -8.12 19.75 8.03
N PRO A 77 -8.13 21.01 8.47
CA PRO A 77 -7.68 22.12 7.63
C PRO A 77 -6.17 22.00 7.41
N GLU A 78 -5.77 21.99 6.14
CA GLU A 78 -4.37 21.81 5.74
C GLU A 78 -3.87 22.98 4.90
N SER A 79 -2.57 23.28 5.04
CA SER A 79 -1.88 24.29 4.24
C SER A 79 -1.77 23.89 2.76
N LEU A 80 -1.51 24.84 1.87
CA LEU A 80 -1.32 24.56 0.44
C LEU A 80 -0.12 23.64 0.18
N GLU A 81 0.98 23.84 0.91
CA GLU A 81 2.16 22.98 0.81
C GLU A 81 1.84 21.57 1.26
N THR A 82 1.15 21.46 2.40
CA THR A 82 0.73 20.18 2.95
C THR A 82 -0.18 19.42 1.98
N ARG A 83 -1.14 20.10 1.34
CA ARG A 83 -2.03 19.48 0.34
C ARG A 83 -1.28 18.90 -0.85
N LYS A 84 -0.24 19.57 -1.35
CA LYS A 84 0.60 19.06 -2.45
C LYS A 84 1.30 17.75 -2.06
N GLU A 85 1.81 17.69 -0.82
CA GLU A 85 2.44 16.47 -0.31
C GLU A 85 1.42 15.36 -0.06
N ILE A 86 0.21 15.68 0.39
CA ILE A 86 -0.89 14.72 0.49
C ILE A 86 -1.21 14.13 -0.89
N GLU A 87 -1.39 14.97 -1.90
CA GLU A 87 -1.71 14.55 -3.27
C GLU A 87 -0.63 13.62 -3.84
N LYS A 88 0.64 13.98 -3.69
CA LYS A 88 1.78 13.14 -4.08
C LYS A 88 1.76 11.77 -3.39
N ASN A 89 1.43 11.73 -2.10
CA ASN A 89 1.37 10.48 -1.34
C ASN A 89 0.12 9.63 -1.65
N ILE A 90 -0.98 10.24 -2.11
CA ILE A 90 -2.22 9.56 -2.51
C ILE A 90 -2.12 8.93 -3.91
N ASN A 91 -1.39 9.55 -4.83
CA ASN A 91 -1.29 9.04 -6.21
C ASN A 91 -0.65 7.64 -6.27
N LYS A 92 0.39 7.39 -5.48
CA LYS A 92 1.05 6.08 -5.44
C LYS A 92 0.09 4.92 -5.07
N PRO A 93 -0.65 4.95 -3.94
CA PRO A 93 -1.60 3.89 -3.61
C PRO A 93 -2.83 3.85 -4.53
N LEU A 94 -3.17 4.95 -5.23
CA LEU A 94 -4.18 4.91 -6.31
C LEU A 94 -3.67 4.08 -7.50
N ASP A 95 -2.45 4.34 -7.96
CA ASP A 95 -1.82 3.61 -9.08
C ASP A 95 -1.67 2.11 -8.78
N MET A 96 -1.46 1.79 -7.49
CA MET A 96 -1.31 0.42 -7.00
C MET A 96 -2.65 -0.28 -6.71
N ASP A 97 -3.80 0.36 -6.95
CA ASP A 97 -5.14 -0.16 -6.68
C ASP A 97 -5.35 -0.55 -5.19
N VAL A 98 -4.62 0.11 -4.28
CA VAL A 98 -4.74 -0.06 -2.82
C VAL A 98 -5.87 0.78 -2.26
N ILE A 99 -6.05 1.98 -2.83
CA ILE A 99 -7.19 2.86 -2.57
C ILE A 99 -7.85 3.21 -3.89
N ARG A 100 -9.14 3.58 -3.85
CA ARG A 100 -9.88 4.00 -5.04
C ARG A 100 -10.69 5.26 -4.77
N LYS A 101 -11.01 5.98 -5.84
CA LYS A 101 -12.01 7.05 -5.78
C LYS A 101 -13.40 6.43 -5.64
N ILE A 102 -14.19 6.98 -4.73
CA ILE A 102 -15.61 6.64 -4.60
C ILE A 102 -16.39 7.34 -5.72
N GLY A 103 -17.24 6.60 -6.43
CA GLY A 103 -18.06 7.13 -7.52
C GLY A 103 -19.16 8.08 -7.05
N HIS A 104 -19.63 8.95 -7.94
CA HIS A 104 -20.66 9.96 -7.61
C HIS A 104 -21.98 9.38 -7.06
N ASN A 105 -22.30 8.13 -7.41
CA ASN A 105 -23.53 7.45 -6.99
C ASN A 105 -23.36 6.61 -5.71
N GLU A 106 -22.14 6.51 -5.17
CA GLU A 106 -21.86 5.73 -3.98
C GLU A 106 -22.04 6.57 -2.71
N ILE A 107 -22.85 6.06 -1.78
CA ILE A 107 -23.12 6.75 -0.51
C ILE A 107 -22.00 6.45 0.49
N VAL A 108 -21.23 7.47 0.86
CA VAL A 108 -20.22 7.38 1.92
C VAL A 108 -20.88 7.57 3.28
N GLY A 109 -21.01 6.48 4.05
CA GLY A 109 -21.61 6.51 5.39
C GLY A 109 -20.67 6.99 6.49
N ILE A 110 -19.37 6.73 6.34
CA ILE A 110 -18.31 6.92 7.33
C ILE A 110 -17.16 7.69 6.69
N THR A 111 -16.64 8.70 7.39
CA THR A 111 -15.47 9.46 6.98
C THR A 111 -14.47 9.57 8.13
N THR A 112 -13.22 9.27 7.81
CA THR A 112 -12.09 9.34 8.73
C THR A 112 -11.09 10.37 8.20
N PRO A 113 -10.70 11.38 8.99
CA PRO A 113 -9.78 12.38 8.53
C PRO A 113 -8.37 11.78 8.42
N VAL A 114 -7.61 12.31 7.48
CA VAL A 114 -6.20 11.97 7.27
C VAL A 114 -5.35 13.08 7.85
N LEU A 115 -4.26 12.67 8.51
CA LEU A 115 -3.19 13.51 9.03
C LEU A 115 -1.94 13.24 8.22
N ILE A 116 -1.04 14.22 8.19
CA ILE A 116 0.25 14.07 7.55
C ILE A 116 1.34 14.49 8.53
N THR A 117 2.40 13.70 8.59
CA THR A 117 3.56 14.00 9.43
C THR A 117 4.81 13.95 8.57
N CYS A 118 5.78 14.81 8.91
CA CYS A 118 7.10 14.80 8.29
C CYS A 118 8.09 14.13 9.24
N HIS A 119 8.80 13.12 8.75
CA HIS A 119 9.85 12.44 9.48
C HIS A 119 11.01 12.16 8.52
N ASP A 120 12.24 12.51 8.91
CA ASP A 120 13.43 12.45 8.06
C ASP A 120 13.29 13.15 6.70
N GLY A 121 12.60 14.30 6.66
CA GLY A 121 12.34 15.04 5.43
C GLY A 121 11.35 14.35 4.47
N LYS A 122 10.65 13.30 4.93
CA LYS A 122 9.63 12.59 4.15
C LYS A 122 8.27 12.75 4.80
N TYR A 123 7.29 13.17 4.00
CA TYR A 123 5.90 13.24 4.41
C TYR A 123 5.22 11.88 4.31
N ARG A 124 4.42 11.53 5.32
CA ARG A 124 3.65 10.28 5.39
C ARG A 124 2.22 10.56 5.83
N LEU A 125 1.27 9.82 5.24
CA LEU A 125 -0.16 9.93 5.55
C LEU A 125 -0.56 8.94 6.65
N TYR A 126 -1.44 9.39 7.55
CA TYR A 126 -1.97 8.63 8.68
C TYR A 126 -3.48 8.84 8.77
N GLY A 127 -4.27 7.75 8.78
CA GLY A 127 -5.70 7.85 9.04
C GLY A 127 -6.00 7.91 10.53
N ASP A 128 -6.87 8.83 10.97
CA ASP A 128 -7.32 8.92 12.37
C ASP A 128 -8.47 7.94 12.68
N PHE A 129 -8.13 6.65 12.78
CA PHE A 129 -9.13 5.59 13.01
C PHE A 129 -9.62 5.47 14.47
N ARG A 130 -9.30 6.42 15.36
CA ARG A 130 -9.69 6.31 16.79
C ARG A 130 -11.20 6.19 17.00
N ALA A 131 -11.98 6.92 16.22
CA ALA A 131 -13.44 6.85 16.31
C ALA A 131 -14.01 5.51 15.82
N LEU A 132 -13.32 4.87 14.86
CA LEU A 132 -13.67 3.56 14.30
C LEU A 132 -13.24 2.42 15.24
N ASN A 133 -12.05 2.53 15.82
CA ASN A 133 -11.44 1.51 16.69
C ASN A 133 -11.94 1.55 18.14
N ASN A 134 -12.95 2.38 18.46
CA ASN A 134 -13.47 2.42 19.81
C ASN A 134 -14.10 1.04 20.13
N PRO A 135 -13.61 0.31 21.15
CA PRO A 135 -14.02 -1.08 21.43
C PRO A 135 -15.49 -1.23 21.84
N GLN A 136 -16.19 -0.12 22.14
CA GLN A 136 -17.65 -0.12 22.29
C GLN A 136 -18.40 -0.22 20.94
N LYS A 137 -17.68 -0.33 19.81
CA LYS A 137 -18.23 -0.20 18.46
C LYS A 137 -17.80 -1.27 17.45
N LEU A 138 -16.85 -2.13 17.80
CA LEU A 138 -16.34 -3.18 16.92
C LEU A 138 -16.66 -4.55 17.53
N ILE A 139 -17.63 -5.26 16.96
CA ILE A 139 -18.08 -6.59 17.46
C ILE A 139 -17.06 -7.69 17.15
N GLY A 140 -16.31 -7.54 16.05
CA GLY A 140 -15.30 -8.51 15.68
C GLY A 140 -14.86 -8.39 14.23
N THR A 141 -13.75 -9.04 13.93
CA THR A 141 -13.21 -9.18 12.58
C THR A 141 -13.38 -10.65 12.18
N LEU A 142 -14.19 -10.92 11.17
CA LEU A 142 -14.30 -12.26 10.59
C LEU A 142 -13.26 -12.38 9.47
N TYR A 143 -12.28 -13.25 9.69
CA TYR A 143 -11.30 -13.59 8.67
C TYR A 143 -11.80 -14.80 7.88
N HIS A 144 -12.18 -14.62 6.62
CA HIS A 144 -12.26 -15.75 5.70
C HIS A 144 -10.83 -16.15 5.32
N ARG A 145 -10.27 -17.12 6.05
CA ARG A 145 -9.04 -17.79 5.65
C ARG A 145 -9.42 -19.06 4.90
N TYR A 146 -8.83 -19.30 3.74
CA TYR A 146 -8.80 -20.65 3.17
C TYR A 146 -8.15 -21.62 4.17
N PRO A 147 -8.56 -22.91 4.20
CA PRO A 147 -7.71 -23.93 4.80
C PRO A 147 -6.38 -23.94 4.03
N MET A 148 -5.29 -23.66 4.72
CA MET A 148 -3.95 -23.84 4.17
C MET A 148 -3.68 -25.34 4.03
N PRO A 149 -3.14 -25.82 2.89
CA PRO A 149 -2.69 -27.20 2.75
C PRO A 149 -1.48 -27.53 3.63
#